data_AF-A0A7K7VVG6-F1
#
_entry.id   AF-A0A7K7VVG6-F1
#
_cell.length_a   1.000
_cell.length_b   1.000
_cell.length_c   1.000
_cell.angle_alpha   90.00
_cell.angle_beta   90.00
_cell.angle_gamma   90.00
#
_symmetry.space_group_name_H-M   'P 1'
#
loop_
_entity.id
_entity.type
_entity.pdbx_description
1 polymer ?
#
loop_
_entity_poly.entity_id
_entity_poly.type
_entity_poly.pdbx_seq_one_letter_code
_entity_poly.pdbx_strand_id
1 'polypeptide(L)'
;QLRRLFGSSVPPFPPKFYLAMTEAMAEERRARLEQYLQNVTLDSNITNSDVFISFFRKLQQDTFQIETRRASLDVHLADGSSIRLDIQTSDTAERILEVTSYKMGLSRELIGYFSLFFIQDHSDRALSVVKKVAEFELPYVSLQSMKELHCKLGIRKWYMDPSLDTLLMDCRASINLLYLQAIQEIERNWVKATEEEMQELEFLQKTENKVKFLELVREMQFYGYIRLDPCICDYPEVGCSADIYVGNNEINCYIKLPTNQTREFSFKINRLRCWQVTFLGAGKDGEEETLELRFEYRDSDKWQWIVFYTKQAFLLSSCLKKIISEQMMKASKEGKEM
;
A
#
# COMPACT_ATOMS: atom_id res chain seq x y z
N GLN A 1 2.75 28.86 6.18
CA GLN A 1 1.79 28.46 7.24
C GLN A 1 2.36 27.35 8.11
N LEU A 2 2.82 26.22 7.54
CA LEU A 2 3.45 25.14 8.32
C LEU A 2 4.54 25.61 9.28
N ARG A 3 5.56 26.35 8.81
CA ARG A 3 6.63 26.91 9.66
C ARG A 3 6.13 27.82 10.80
N ARG A 4 4.96 28.45 10.65
CA ARG A 4 4.34 29.27 11.71
C ARG A 4 3.76 28.39 12.83
N LEU A 5 3.24 27.22 12.48
CA LEU A 5 2.57 26.31 13.43
C LEU A 5 3.56 25.33 14.09
N PHE A 6 4.52 24.84 13.31
CA PHE A 6 5.42 23.77 13.72
C PHE A 6 6.87 24.24 13.96
N GLY A 7 7.16 25.51 13.66
CA GLY A 7 8.46 26.12 13.96
C GLY A 7 9.62 25.48 13.21
N SER A 8 10.66 25.11 13.95
CA SER A 8 11.91 24.54 13.44
C SER A 8 11.82 23.06 13.03
N SER A 9 10.71 22.37 13.32
CA SER A 9 10.49 21.00 12.84
C SER A 9 10.21 20.94 11.33
N VAL A 10 9.78 22.06 10.74
CA VAL A 10 9.56 22.15 9.29
C VAL A 10 10.90 22.41 8.59
N PRO A 11 11.31 21.57 7.62
CA PRO A 11 12.53 21.80 6.86
C PRO A 11 12.50 23.18 6.16
N PRO A 12 13.66 23.76 5.80
CA PRO A 12 13.69 25.02 5.08
C PRO A 12 13.03 24.88 3.71
N PHE A 13 12.06 25.74 3.41
CA PHE A 13 11.39 25.73 2.11
C PHE A 13 12.36 26.21 1.00
N PRO A 14 12.46 25.49 -0.14
CA PRO A 14 13.31 25.91 -1.24
C PRO A 14 12.92 27.31 -1.76
N PRO A 15 13.87 28.26 -1.81
CA PRO A 15 13.56 29.64 -2.17
C PRO A 15 13.00 29.75 -3.59
N LYS A 16 12.24 30.82 -3.85
CA LYS A 16 11.85 31.21 -5.20
C LYS A 16 12.98 32.04 -5.82
N PHE A 17 13.20 31.86 -7.12
CA PHE A 17 14.07 32.74 -7.88
C PHE A 17 13.26 33.95 -8.35
N TYR A 18 13.83 35.15 -8.23
CA TYR A 18 13.19 36.41 -8.63
C TYR A 18 13.34 36.72 -10.12
N LEU A 19 14.25 36.03 -10.81
CA LEU A 19 14.48 36.11 -12.25
C LEU A 19 14.02 34.82 -12.93
N ALA A 20 13.89 34.87 -14.26
CA ALA A 20 13.60 33.68 -15.05
C ALA A 20 14.66 32.59 -14.79
N MET A 21 14.21 31.38 -14.46
CA MET A 21 15.09 30.24 -14.22
C MET A 21 15.55 29.66 -15.56
N THR A 22 16.82 29.25 -15.64
CA THR A 22 17.25 28.33 -16.69
C THR A 22 16.62 26.96 -16.43
N GLU A 23 16.62 26.09 -17.45
CA GLU A 23 16.11 24.73 -17.32
C GLU A 23 16.81 23.93 -16.20
N ALA A 24 18.14 24.03 -16.12
CA ALA A 24 18.93 23.39 -15.06
C ALA A 24 18.56 23.90 -13.65
N MET A 25 18.36 25.22 -13.49
CA MET A 25 17.93 25.81 -12.21
C MET A 25 16.50 25.38 -11.84
N ALA A 26 15.62 25.26 -12.83
CA ALA A 26 14.26 24.78 -12.61
C ALA A 26 14.27 23.32 -12.13
N GLU A 27 15.10 22.48 -12.74
CA GLU A 27 15.24 21.07 -12.37
C GLU A 27 15.84 20.88 -10.98
N GLU A 28 16.91 21.61 -10.66
CA GLU A 28 17.48 21.62 -9.31
C GLU A 28 16.45 22.06 -8.26
N ARG A 29 15.64 23.07 -8.59
CA ARG A 29 14.58 23.54 -7.70
C ARG A 29 13.46 22.52 -7.55
N ARG A 30 13.08 21.79 -8.61
CA ARG A 30 12.11 20.69 -8.53
C ARG A 30 12.61 19.60 -7.58
N ALA A 31 13.85 19.16 -7.74
CA ALA A 31 14.47 18.16 -6.85
C ALA A 31 14.47 18.60 -5.38
N ARG A 32 14.78 19.88 -5.10
CA ARG A 32 14.72 20.45 -3.75
C ARG A 32 13.29 20.51 -3.19
N LEU A 33 12.30 20.83 -4.01
CA LEU A 33 10.89 20.85 -3.61
C LEU A 33 10.39 19.45 -3.31
N GLU A 34 10.79 18.47 -4.12
CA GLU A 34 10.49 17.06 -3.87
C GLU A 34 11.08 16.60 -2.54
N GLN A 35 12.37 16.85 -2.30
CA GLN A 35 13.01 16.59 -1.01
C GLN A 35 12.32 17.29 0.16
N TYR A 36 11.90 18.54 -0.02
CA TYR A 36 11.15 19.26 1.00
C TYR A 36 9.84 18.54 1.34
N LEU A 37 9.06 18.11 0.34
CA LEU A 37 7.81 17.37 0.57
C LEU A 37 8.07 16.02 1.24
N GLN A 38 9.08 15.27 0.77
CA GLN A 38 9.50 14.01 1.40
C GLN A 38 9.85 14.22 2.88
N ASN A 39 10.61 15.26 3.21
CA ASN A 39 11.02 15.54 4.60
C ASN A 39 9.88 16.04 5.48
N VAL A 40 8.98 16.89 4.96
CA VAL A 40 7.80 17.38 5.70
C VAL A 40 6.89 16.21 6.10
N THR A 41 6.76 15.21 5.23
CA THR A 41 5.91 14.04 5.49
C THR A 41 6.47 13.05 6.50
N LEU A 42 7.70 13.24 6.99
CA LEU A 42 8.27 12.41 8.06
C LEU A 42 7.67 12.71 9.43
N ASP A 43 7.14 13.92 9.64
CA ASP A 43 6.50 14.29 10.90
C ASP A 43 4.98 14.10 10.82
N SER A 44 4.50 13.07 11.53
CA SER A 44 3.07 12.74 11.60
C SER A 44 2.21 13.88 12.17
N ASN A 45 2.76 14.75 13.01
CA ASN A 45 2.01 15.90 13.53
C ASN A 45 1.70 16.91 12.43
N ILE A 46 2.59 17.01 11.43
CA ILE A 46 2.38 17.88 10.28
C ILE A 46 1.35 17.24 9.34
N THR A 47 1.52 15.96 8.98
CA THR A 47 0.64 15.29 8.00
C THR A 47 -0.80 15.18 8.48
N ASN A 48 -1.01 15.05 9.80
CA ASN A 48 -2.34 14.97 10.41
C ASN A 48 -2.95 16.34 10.75
N SER A 49 -2.25 17.43 10.41
CA SER A 49 -2.74 18.78 10.71
C SER A 49 -3.77 19.28 9.72
N ASP A 50 -4.75 20.04 10.21
CA ASP A 50 -5.78 20.66 9.36
C ASP A 50 -5.19 21.52 8.25
N VAL A 51 -4.06 22.19 8.50
CA VAL A 51 -3.40 23.04 7.49
C VAL A 51 -2.79 22.20 6.37
N PHE A 52 -2.19 21.06 6.70
CA PHE A 52 -1.66 20.14 5.68
C PHE A 52 -2.80 19.52 4.87
N ILE A 53 -3.80 18.96 5.56
CA ILE A 53 -4.94 18.29 4.94
C ILE A 53 -5.74 19.26 4.06
N SER A 54 -6.04 20.47 4.55
CA SER A 54 -6.79 21.47 3.77
C SER A 54 -6.02 21.95 2.54
N PHE A 55 -4.69 22.10 2.63
CA PHE A 55 -3.85 22.44 1.49
C PHE A 55 -3.90 21.35 0.41
N PHE A 56 -3.68 20.09 0.77
CA PHE A 56 -3.69 18.98 -0.19
C PHE A 56 -5.08 18.66 -0.72
N ARG A 57 -6.14 18.85 0.08
CA ARG A 57 -7.52 18.78 -0.39
C ARG A 57 -7.76 19.78 -1.51
N LYS A 58 -7.44 21.05 -1.28
CA LYS A 58 -7.61 22.10 -2.28
C LYS A 58 -6.75 21.84 -3.52
N LEU A 59 -5.50 21.42 -3.33
CA LEU A 59 -4.61 21.10 -4.43
C LEU A 59 -5.17 19.98 -5.32
N GLN A 60 -5.66 18.88 -4.74
CA GLN A 60 -6.29 17.79 -5.49
C GLN A 60 -7.54 18.28 -6.26
N GLN A 61 -8.41 19.07 -5.62
CA GLN A 61 -9.60 19.61 -6.28
C GLN A 61 -9.26 20.55 -7.43
N ASP A 62 -8.31 21.46 -7.23
CA ASP A 62 -7.88 22.43 -8.24
C ASP A 62 -7.18 21.74 -9.42
N THR A 63 -6.32 20.74 -9.15
CA THR A 63 -5.62 19.97 -10.19
C THR A 63 -6.57 19.23 -11.11
N PHE A 64 -7.61 18.59 -10.56
CA PHE A 64 -8.59 17.82 -11.34
C PHE A 64 -9.84 18.61 -11.72
N GLN A 65 -9.93 19.88 -11.32
CA GLN A 65 -11.08 20.76 -11.54
C GLN A 65 -12.40 20.17 -11.01
N ILE A 66 -12.36 19.59 -9.81
CA ILE A 66 -13.51 18.95 -9.16
C ILE A 66 -13.96 19.77 -7.95
N GLU A 67 -15.10 20.45 -8.09
CA GLU A 67 -15.73 21.18 -7.00
C GLU A 67 -16.33 20.25 -5.93
N THR A 68 -16.46 20.77 -4.71
CA THR A 68 -17.14 20.09 -3.61
C THR A 68 -18.64 20.00 -3.90
N ARG A 69 -19.14 18.77 -4.08
CA ARG A 69 -20.58 18.49 -4.25
C ARG A 69 -20.93 17.14 -3.66
N ARG A 70 -22.23 16.90 -3.45
CA ARG A 70 -22.72 15.57 -3.06
C ARG A 70 -22.54 14.60 -4.22
N ALA A 71 -22.10 13.38 -3.91
CA ALA A 71 -21.91 12.31 -4.87
C ALA A 71 -22.16 10.95 -4.20
N SER A 72 -22.21 9.88 -5.00
CA SER A 72 -22.14 8.51 -4.50
C SER A 72 -20.78 7.91 -4.80
N LEU A 73 -20.31 7.05 -3.89
CA LEU A 73 -19.07 6.29 -4.06
C LEU A 73 -19.24 4.87 -3.52
N ASP A 74 -18.80 3.89 -4.29
CA ASP A 74 -18.87 2.49 -3.92
C ASP A 74 -17.52 2.04 -3.34
N VAL A 75 -17.55 1.41 -2.16
CA VAL A 75 -16.40 0.73 -1.57
C VAL A 75 -16.59 -0.78 -1.70
N HIS A 76 -15.68 -1.43 -2.41
CA HIS A 76 -15.77 -2.86 -2.74
C HIS A 76 -15.15 -3.75 -1.66
N LEU A 77 -15.77 -4.91 -1.45
CA LEU A 77 -15.25 -6.01 -0.66
C LEU A 77 -14.57 -7.05 -1.56
N ALA A 78 -13.86 -7.99 -0.94
CA ALA A 78 -13.09 -9.01 -1.68
C ALA A 78 -13.96 -10.02 -2.45
N ASP A 79 -15.24 -10.17 -2.10
CA ASP A 79 -16.21 -11.00 -2.84
C ASP A 79 -16.84 -10.27 -4.05
N GLY A 80 -16.37 -9.05 -4.36
CA GLY A 80 -16.88 -8.23 -5.45
C GLY A 80 -18.14 -7.43 -5.10
N SER A 81 -18.78 -7.69 -3.95
CA SER A 81 -19.87 -6.85 -3.45
C SER A 81 -19.38 -5.44 -3.11
N SER A 82 -20.31 -4.48 -3.00
CA SER A 82 -19.96 -3.10 -2.68
C SER A 82 -20.93 -2.45 -1.70
N ILE A 83 -20.40 -1.49 -0.96
CA ILE A 83 -21.14 -0.62 -0.04
C ILE A 83 -21.20 0.76 -0.67
N ARG A 84 -22.40 1.16 -1.07
CA ARG A 84 -22.65 2.49 -1.62
C ARG A 84 -22.72 3.53 -0.51
N LEU A 85 -21.94 4.60 -0.66
CA LEU A 85 -21.86 5.72 0.27
C LEU A 85 -22.40 6.98 -0.38
N ASP A 86 -23.09 7.80 0.40
CA ASP A 86 -23.39 9.19 0.05
C ASP A 86 -22.31 10.07 0.66
N ILE A 87 -21.56 10.77 -0.19
CA ILE A 87 -20.33 11.45 0.17
C ILE A 87 -20.31 12.89 -0.35
N GLN A 88 -19.35 13.68 0.11
CA GLN A 88 -18.87 14.83 -0.62
C GLN A 88 -17.67 14.44 -1.48
N THR A 89 -17.54 15.02 -2.67
CA THR A 89 -16.37 14.82 -3.54
C THR A 89 -15.03 15.21 -2.88
N SER A 90 -15.09 15.99 -1.79
CA SER A 90 -13.95 16.44 -0.98
C SER A 90 -13.75 15.65 0.32
N ASP A 91 -14.50 14.55 0.53
CA ASP A 91 -14.27 13.66 1.66
C ASP A 91 -12.93 12.93 1.51
N THR A 92 -12.19 12.84 2.62
CA THR A 92 -10.87 12.20 2.68
C THR A 92 -10.99 10.68 2.78
N ALA A 93 -9.92 9.95 2.45
CA ALA A 93 -9.88 8.50 2.58
C ALA A 93 -10.14 8.04 4.03
N GLU A 94 -9.61 8.76 5.02
CA GLU A 94 -9.93 8.53 6.43
C GLU A 94 -11.44 8.61 6.69
N ARG A 95 -12.10 9.66 6.21
CA ARG A 95 -13.55 9.83 6.39
C ARG A 95 -14.35 8.73 5.70
N ILE A 96 -13.97 8.36 4.47
CA ILE A 96 -14.61 7.28 3.72
C ILE A 96 -14.46 5.94 4.46
N LEU A 97 -13.27 5.65 5.00
CA LEU A 97 -13.02 4.45 5.77
C LEU A 97 -13.91 4.41 7.02
N GLU A 98 -13.96 5.48 7.81
CA GLU A 98 -14.82 5.57 9.00
C GLU A 98 -16.29 5.28 8.69
N VAL A 99 -16.84 5.94 7.66
CA VAL A 99 -18.26 5.77 7.28
C VAL A 99 -18.53 4.36 6.76
N THR A 100 -17.60 3.79 6.00
CA THR A 100 -17.68 2.39 5.53
C THR A 100 -17.69 1.45 6.73
N SER A 101 -16.72 1.58 7.62
CA SER A 101 -16.61 0.76 8.83
C SER A 101 -17.87 0.82 9.70
N TYR A 102 -18.43 2.02 9.89
CA TYR A 102 -19.69 2.19 10.61
C TYR A 102 -20.86 1.45 9.94
N LYS A 103 -21.01 1.57 8.61
CA LYS A 103 -22.06 0.85 7.86
C LYS A 103 -21.89 -0.68 7.94
N MET A 104 -20.67 -1.17 8.07
CA MET A 104 -20.36 -2.59 8.20
C MET A 104 -20.55 -3.13 9.64
N GLY A 105 -20.74 -2.25 10.62
CA GLY A 105 -20.74 -2.65 12.04
C GLY A 105 -19.35 -3.03 12.57
N LEU A 106 -18.29 -2.50 11.97
CA LEU A 106 -16.92 -2.68 12.46
C LEU A 106 -16.70 -1.79 13.70
N SER A 107 -16.17 -2.38 14.78
CA SER A 107 -15.84 -1.62 15.99
C SER A 107 -14.81 -0.53 15.71
N ARG A 108 -14.97 0.63 16.34
CA ARG A 108 -14.09 1.80 16.15
C ARG A 108 -12.62 1.49 16.41
N GLU A 109 -12.35 0.64 17.41
CA GLU A 109 -11.00 0.22 17.79
C GLU A 109 -10.32 -0.64 16.70
N LEU A 110 -11.12 -1.28 15.85
CA LEU A 110 -10.64 -2.17 14.79
C LEU A 110 -10.43 -1.46 13.45
N ILE A 111 -10.88 -0.21 13.30
CA ILE A 111 -10.76 0.55 12.04
C ILE A 111 -9.30 0.66 11.59
N GLY A 112 -8.37 0.86 12.54
CA GLY A 112 -6.94 1.00 12.26
C GLY A 112 -6.25 -0.25 11.68
N TYR A 113 -6.93 -1.41 11.68
CA TYR A 113 -6.46 -2.65 11.05
C TYR A 113 -6.89 -2.79 9.60
N PHE A 114 -7.65 -1.84 9.07
CA PHE A 114 -8.09 -1.81 7.68
C PHE A 114 -7.65 -0.52 7.00
N SER A 115 -7.57 -0.56 5.67
CA SER A 115 -7.32 0.61 4.85
C SER A 115 -8.06 0.50 3.52
N LEU A 116 -8.18 1.64 2.86
CA LEU A 116 -8.65 1.72 1.49
C LEU A 116 -7.49 1.51 0.50
N PHE A 117 -7.79 0.85 -0.61
CA PHE A 117 -6.88 0.55 -1.71
C PHE A 117 -7.55 0.84 -3.05
N PHE A 118 -6.77 1.25 -4.04
CA PHE A 118 -7.20 1.16 -5.43
C PHE A 118 -6.84 -0.22 -5.97
N ILE A 119 -7.85 -0.91 -6.48
CA ILE A 119 -7.76 -2.29 -6.91
C ILE A 119 -8.24 -2.38 -8.36
N GLN A 120 -7.48 -3.03 -9.21
CA GLN A 120 -7.93 -3.45 -10.53
C GLN A 120 -8.41 -4.89 -10.42
N ASP A 121 -9.68 -5.10 -10.77
CA ASP A 121 -10.31 -6.41 -10.74
C ASP A 121 -11.21 -6.57 -11.97
N HIS A 122 -10.64 -7.15 -13.02
CA HIS A 122 -11.29 -7.49 -14.28
C HIS A 122 -11.43 -9.00 -14.42
N SER A 123 -12.46 -9.46 -15.14
CA SER A 123 -12.66 -10.89 -15.45
C SER A 123 -11.47 -11.52 -16.17
N ASP A 124 -10.75 -10.74 -16.97
CA ASP A 124 -9.70 -11.22 -17.88
C ASP A 124 -8.27 -10.89 -17.38
N ARG A 125 -8.13 -10.10 -16.30
CA ARG A 125 -6.83 -9.77 -15.69
C ARG A 125 -6.76 -10.33 -14.28
N ALA A 126 -5.54 -10.66 -13.85
CA ALA A 126 -5.30 -10.96 -12.45
C ALA A 126 -5.68 -9.73 -11.59
N LEU A 127 -6.24 -10.00 -10.40
CA LEU A 127 -6.41 -8.99 -9.37
C LEU A 127 -5.10 -8.22 -9.18
N SER A 128 -5.13 -6.89 -9.15
CA SER A 128 -3.96 -6.06 -8.85
C SER A 128 -4.31 -5.01 -7.80
N VAL A 129 -3.51 -4.97 -6.73
CA VAL A 129 -3.60 -3.90 -5.73
C VAL A 129 -2.68 -2.77 -6.22
N VAL A 130 -3.23 -1.70 -6.79
CA VAL A 130 -2.43 -0.64 -7.42
C VAL A 130 -1.70 0.18 -6.36
N LYS A 131 -2.43 0.64 -5.34
CA LYS A 131 -1.87 1.39 -4.21
C LYS A 131 -2.78 1.38 -2.99
N LYS A 132 -2.19 1.56 -1.81
CA LYS A 132 -2.91 2.04 -0.62
C LYS A 132 -3.28 3.51 -0.83
N VAL A 133 -4.51 3.87 -0.49
CA VAL A 133 -4.96 5.27 -0.50
C VAL A 133 -4.46 5.95 0.78
N ALA A 134 -3.71 7.05 0.65
CA ALA A 134 -3.27 7.79 1.83
C ALA A 134 -4.44 8.55 2.46
N GLU A 135 -4.37 8.76 3.77
CA GLU A 135 -5.47 9.23 4.61
C GLU A 135 -6.02 10.59 4.17
N PHE A 136 -5.13 11.46 3.66
CA PHE A 136 -5.45 12.81 3.17
C PHE A 136 -5.95 12.84 1.71
N GLU A 137 -5.83 11.74 0.96
CA GLU A 137 -6.30 11.70 -0.42
C GLU A 137 -7.82 11.80 -0.48
N LEU A 138 -8.33 12.29 -1.60
CA LEU A 138 -9.76 12.39 -1.89
C LEU A 138 -10.17 11.24 -2.82
N PRO A 139 -10.71 10.11 -2.31
CA PRO A 139 -10.85 8.91 -3.12
C PRO A 139 -11.72 9.11 -4.38
N TYR A 140 -12.75 9.95 -4.27
CA TYR A 140 -13.59 10.30 -5.42
C TYR A 140 -12.78 10.97 -6.53
N VAL A 141 -11.96 11.96 -6.18
CA VAL A 141 -11.10 12.72 -7.11
C VAL A 141 -10.03 11.80 -7.70
N SER A 142 -9.32 11.04 -6.86
CA SER A 142 -8.29 10.10 -7.31
C SER A 142 -8.85 9.04 -8.27
N LEU A 143 -10.07 8.55 -8.07
CA LEU A 143 -10.70 7.64 -9.05
C LEU A 143 -10.98 8.30 -10.39
N GLN A 144 -11.35 9.59 -10.42
CA GLN A 144 -11.58 10.28 -11.69
C GLN A 144 -10.30 10.40 -12.52
N SER A 145 -9.13 10.48 -11.86
CA SER A 145 -7.84 10.53 -12.56
C SER A 145 -7.36 9.17 -13.06
N MET A 146 -7.95 8.08 -12.59
CA MET A 146 -7.57 6.70 -12.94
C MET A 146 -8.66 5.97 -13.74
N LYS A 147 -9.54 6.71 -14.44
CA LYS A 147 -10.66 6.10 -15.18
C LYS A 147 -10.22 5.07 -16.20
N GLU A 148 -9.12 5.33 -16.90
CA GLU A 148 -8.55 4.45 -17.93
C GLU A 148 -7.99 3.15 -17.33
N LEU A 149 -7.60 3.20 -16.06
CA LEU A 149 -7.10 2.06 -15.30
C LEU A 149 -8.23 1.19 -14.74
N HIS A 150 -9.51 1.59 -14.89
CA HIS A 150 -10.69 0.88 -14.40
C HIS A 150 -10.57 0.44 -12.92
N CYS A 151 -9.88 1.26 -12.12
CA CYS A 151 -9.68 0.99 -10.70
C CYS A 151 -10.99 1.12 -9.91
N LYS A 152 -11.15 0.25 -8.92
CA LYS A 152 -12.18 0.30 -7.89
C LYS A 152 -11.55 0.69 -6.56
N LEU A 153 -12.32 1.36 -5.70
CA LEU A 153 -11.93 1.60 -4.31
C LEU A 153 -12.37 0.39 -3.48
N GLY A 154 -11.43 -0.29 -2.83
CA GLY A 154 -11.72 -1.46 -1.99
C GLY A 154 -11.19 -1.30 -0.58
N ILE A 155 -11.81 -1.97 0.38
CA ILE A 155 -11.31 -2.12 1.76
C ILE A 155 -10.55 -3.43 1.90
N ARG A 156 -9.37 -3.40 2.52
CA ARG A 156 -8.56 -4.59 2.83
C ARG A 156 -7.92 -4.45 4.20
N LYS A 157 -7.50 -5.59 4.78
CA LYS A 157 -6.67 -5.57 5.99
C LYS A 157 -5.37 -4.80 5.72
N TRP A 158 -4.91 -4.03 6.70
CA TRP A 158 -3.69 -3.22 6.62
C TRP A 158 -2.78 -3.44 7.82
N TYR A 159 -2.30 -4.66 7.92
CA TYR A 159 -1.22 -5.08 8.79
C TYR A 159 -0.49 -6.27 8.17
N MET A 160 0.79 -6.42 8.52
CA MET A 160 1.70 -7.36 7.84
C MET A 160 2.00 -8.60 8.66
N ASP A 161 1.77 -8.53 9.97
CA ASP A 161 1.87 -9.66 10.88
C ASP A 161 0.54 -10.41 11.03
N PRO A 162 0.44 -11.66 10.54
CA PRO A 162 -0.75 -12.50 10.69
C PRO A 162 -1.16 -12.80 12.13
N SER A 163 -0.26 -12.62 13.12
CA SER A 163 -0.61 -12.82 14.53
C SER A 163 -1.67 -11.83 15.02
N LEU A 164 -1.73 -10.65 14.39
CA LEU A 164 -2.70 -9.60 14.72
C LEU A 164 -4.14 -10.01 14.43
N ASP A 165 -4.37 -11.00 13.55
CA ASP A 165 -5.70 -11.55 13.26
C ASP A 165 -6.47 -11.91 14.54
N THR A 166 -5.78 -12.41 15.57
CA THR A 166 -6.37 -12.77 16.86
C THR A 166 -7.14 -11.63 17.52
N LEU A 167 -6.67 -10.38 17.35
CA LEU A 167 -7.32 -9.17 17.88
C LEU A 167 -8.63 -8.84 17.16
N LEU A 168 -8.86 -9.42 15.99
CA LEU A 168 -10.03 -9.19 15.14
C LEU A 168 -11.10 -10.29 15.27
N MET A 169 -10.83 -11.36 16.03
CA MET A 169 -11.71 -12.54 16.08
C MET A 169 -12.98 -12.33 16.92
N ASP A 170 -13.04 -11.33 17.78
CA ASP A 170 -14.23 -11.04 18.60
C ASP A 170 -15.28 -10.18 17.89
N CYS A 171 -15.00 -9.72 16.66
CA CYS A 171 -15.93 -8.90 15.89
C CYS A 171 -16.35 -9.59 14.59
N ARG A 172 -17.67 -9.80 14.43
CA ARG A 172 -18.24 -10.47 13.26
C ARG A 172 -17.90 -9.76 11.94
N ALA A 173 -17.90 -8.43 11.94
CA ALA A 173 -17.59 -7.63 10.75
C ALA A 173 -16.13 -7.81 10.31
N SER A 174 -15.18 -7.83 11.24
CA SER A 174 -13.78 -8.08 10.92
C SER A 174 -13.52 -9.52 10.51
N ILE A 175 -14.11 -10.52 11.18
CA ILE A 175 -14.03 -11.93 10.74
C ILE A 175 -14.51 -12.06 9.30
N ASN A 176 -15.65 -11.43 8.96
CA ASN A 176 -16.16 -11.46 7.58
C ASN A 176 -15.18 -10.81 6.60
N LEU A 177 -14.62 -9.64 6.92
CA LEU A 177 -13.65 -8.97 6.06
C LEU A 177 -12.39 -9.82 5.81
N LEU A 178 -11.83 -10.41 6.85
CA LEU A 178 -10.65 -11.29 6.75
C LEU A 178 -10.98 -12.55 5.94
N TYR A 179 -12.13 -13.16 6.22
CA TYR A 179 -12.58 -14.38 5.54
C TYR A 179 -12.77 -14.17 4.03
N LEU A 180 -13.48 -13.09 3.64
CA LEU A 180 -13.68 -12.77 2.22
C LEU A 180 -12.34 -12.48 1.51
N GLN A 181 -11.43 -11.76 2.18
CA GLN A 181 -10.12 -11.48 1.62
C GLN A 181 -9.27 -12.76 1.47
N ALA A 182 -9.27 -13.65 2.47
CA ALA A 182 -8.56 -14.92 2.43
C ALA A 182 -9.05 -15.81 1.27
N ILE A 183 -10.37 -15.92 1.08
CA ILE A 183 -10.95 -16.66 -0.07
C ILE A 183 -10.41 -16.10 -1.39
N GLN A 184 -10.52 -14.78 -1.59
CA GLN A 184 -10.06 -14.14 -2.81
C GLN A 184 -8.56 -14.42 -3.04
N GLU A 185 -7.73 -14.33 -2.00
CA GLU A 185 -6.29 -14.55 -2.12
C GLU A 185 -5.93 -16.03 -2.40
N ILE A 186 -6.69 -16.99 -1.88
CA ILE A 186 -6.55 -18.42 -2.19
C ILE A 186 -6.98 -18.71 -3.63
N GLU A 187 -8.14 -18.22 -4.05
CA GLU A 187 -8.65 -18.38 -5.43
C GLU A 187 -7.70 -17.78 -6.47
N ARG A 188 -7.02 -16.68 -6.13
CA ARG A 188 -6.02 -16.04 -6.99
C ARG A 188 -4.62 -16.67 -6.85
N ASN A 189 -4.46 -17.71 -6.04
CA ASN A 189 -3.20 -18.41 -5.77
C ASN A 189 -2.11 -17.47 -5.20
N TRP A 190 -2.51 -16.48 -4.40
CA TRP A 190 -1.61 -15.58 -3.66
C TRP A 190 -1.18 -16.22 -2.34
N VAL A 191 -2.09 -16.93 -1.69
CA VAL A 191 -1.79 -17.84 -0.58
C VAL A 191 -1.60 -19.24 -1.16
N LYS A 192 -0.52 -19.92 -0.79
CA LYS A 192 -0.23 -21.28 -1.27
C LYS A 192 -0.75 -22.28 -0.25
N ALA A 193 -1.75 -23.04 -0.67
CA ALA A 193 -2.32 -24.16 0.07
C ALA A 193 -1.93 -25.49 -0.60
N THR A 194 -1.66 -26.50 0.21
CA THR A 194 -1.52 -27.90 -0.19
C THR A 194 -2.89 -28.50 -0.55
N GLU A 195 -2.89 -29.65 -1.22
CA GLU A 195 -4.14 -30.35 -1.56
C GLU A 195 -4.96 -30.73 -0.32
N GLU A 196 -4.30 -31.15 0.76
CA GLU A 196 -4.96 -31.50 2.05
C GLU A 196 -5.58 -30.26 2.70
N GLU A 197 -4.85 -29.15 2.76
CA GLU A 197 -5.35 -27.87 3.26
C GLU A 197 -6.55 -27.38 2.44
N MET A 198 -6.51 -27.49 1.11
CA MET A 198 -7.63 -27.11 0.24
C MET A 198 -8.89 -27.93 0.53
N GLN A 199 -8.77 -29.24 0.75
CA GLN A 199 -9.92 -30.08 1.11
C GLN A 199 -10.54 -29.67 2.46
N GLU A 200 -9.71 -29.36 3.45
CA GLU A 200 -10.20 -28.90 4.76
C GLU A 200 -10.84 -27.50 4.64
N LEU A 201 -10.24 -26.58 3.87
CA LEU A 201 -10.83 -25.27 3.60
C LEU A 201 -12.22 -25.40 2.94
N GLU A 202 -12.37 -26.27 1.95
CA GLU A 202 -13.67 -26.54 1.31
C GLU A 202 -14.71 -27.08 2.30
N PHE A 203 -14.30 -27.96 3.23
CA PHE A 203 -15.17 -28.46 4.29
C PHE A 203 -15.59 -27.34 5.25
N LEU A 204 -14.65 -26.49 5.67
CA LEU A 204 -14.92 -25.34 6.53
C LEU A 204 -15.83 -24.30 5.87
N GLN A 205 -15.68 -24.09 4.56
CA GLN A 205 -16.61 -23.25 3.79
C GLN A 205 -18.02 -23.84 3.76
N LYS A 206 -18.16 -25.14 3.48
CA LYS A 206 -19.47 -25.85 3.45
C LYS A 206 -20.18 -25.83 4.80
N THR A 207 -19.42 -25.82 5.89
CA THR A 207 -19.94 -25.74 7.27
C THR A 207 -20.05 -24.32 7.80
N GLU A 208 -19.77 -23.31 6.98
CA GLU A 208 -19.76 -21.87 7.30
C GLU A 208 -18.88 -21.50 8.53
N ASN A 209 -17.86 -22.30 8.82
CA ASN A 209 -16.99 -22.09 9.99
C ASN A 209 -15.84 -21.14 9.68
N LYS A 210 -16.15 -19.84 9.61
CA LYS A 210 -15.19 -18.78 9.25
C LYS A 210 -14.01 -18.64 10.21
N VAL A 211 -14.22 -18.91 11.50
CA VAL A 211 -13.15 -18.78 12.52
C VAL A 211 -12.11 -19.86 12.29
N LYS A 212 -12.52 -21.13 12.23
CA LYS A 212 -11.60 -22.24 11.94
C LYS A 212 -10.95 -22.11 10.56
N PHE A 213 -11.69 -21.59 9.57
CA PHE A 213 -11.13 -21.29 8.25
C PHE A 213 -9.95 -20.31 8.38
N LEU A 214 -10.13 -19.19 9.09
CA LEU A 214 -9.07 -18.21 9.30
C LEU A 214 -7.92 -18.76 10.15
N GLU A 215 -8.20 -19.60 11.15
CA GLU A 215 -7.17 -20.29 11.93
C GLU A 215 -6.29 -21.18 11.03
N LEU A 216 -6.89 -21.94 10.12
CA LEU A 216 -6.15 -22.79 9.18
C LEU A 216 -5.35 -21.96 8.18
N VAL A 217 -5.95 -20.94 7.57
CA VAL A 217 -5.28 -20.09 6.57
C VAL A 217 -4.08 -19.35 7.16
N ARG A 218 -4.08 -19.03 8.45
CA ARG A 218 -2.96 -18.36 9.12
C ARG A 218 -1.64 -19.13 9.09
N GLU A 219 -1.71 -20.46 8.95
CA GLU A 219 -0.54 -21.33 8.89
C GLU A 219 -0.02 -21.53 7.45
N MET A 220 -0.76 -21.06 6.44
CA MET A 220 -0.42 -21.26 5.03
C MET A 220 0.68 -20.30 4.53
N GLN A 221 1.43 -20.77 3.52
CA GLN A 221 2.50 -19.97 2.93
C GLN A 221 1.93 -18.73 2.21
N PHE A 222 2.58 -17.59 2.48
CA PHE A 222 2.21 -16.25 1.99
C PHE A 222 0.90 -15.67 2.50
N TYR A 223 0.22 -16.30 3.48
CA TYR A 223 -0.86 -15.59 4.16
C TYR A 223 -0.36 -14.33 4.87
N GLY A 224 -1.08 -13.22 4.68
CA GLY A 224 -0.69 -11.90 5.21
C GLY A 224 0.36 -11.17 4.36
N TYR A 225 0.78 -11.72 3.23
CA TYR A 225 1.62 -11.02 2.27
C TYR A 225 0.76 -10.23 1.28
N ILE A 226 1.27 -9.08 0.87
CA ILE A 226 0.76 -8.37 -0.32
C ILE A 226 1.59 -8.84 -1.51
N ARG A 227 0.91 -9.40 -2.51
CA ARG A 227 1.50 -9.71 -3.81
C ARG A 227 1.45 -8.48 -4.71
N LEU A 228 2.58 -8.18 -5.36
CA LEU A 228 2.67 -7.19 -6.42
C LEU A 228 2.48 -7.86 -7.79
N ASP A 229 2.14 -7.05 -8.78
CA ASP A 229 2.16 -7.42 -10.18
C ASP A 229 3.59 -7.81 -10.59
N PRO A 230 3.74 -8.81 -11.48
CA PRO A 230 5.05 -9.21 -11.99
C PRO A 230 5.82 -8.01 -12.54
N CYS A 231 7.10 -7.91 -12.17
CA CYS A 231 7.93 -6.77 -12.52
C CYS A 231 9.32 -7.22 -13.00
N ILE A 232 10.18 -6.25 -13.32
CA ILE A 232 11.57 -6.50 -13.70
C ILE A 232 12.49 -6.14 -12.53
N CYS A 233 13.60 -6.85 -12.37
CA CYS A 233 14.62 -6.58 -11.37
C CYS A 233 16.04 -6.73 -11.91
N ASP A 234 17.00 -6.20 -11.16
CA ASP A 234 18.44 -6.30 -11.47
C ASP A 234 19.19 -7.39 -10.69
N TYR A 235 18.45 -8.18 -9.90
CA TYR A 235 19.00 -9.24 -9.07
C TYR A 235 18.49 -10.62 -9.50
N PRO A 236 19.33 -11.68 -9.51
CA PRO A 236 20.79 -11.64 -9.31
C PRO A 236 21.54 -11.07 -10.54
N GLU A 237 20.85 -10.87 -11.66
CA GLU A 237 21.38 -10.24 -12.88
C GLU A 237 20.32 -9.34 -13.52
N VAL A 238 20.74 -8.43 -14.40
CA VAL A 238 19.88 -7.42 -15.00
C VAL A 238 18.84 -8.04 -15.93
N GLY A 239 17.58 -7.59 -15.81
CA GLY A 239 16.50 -7.99 -16.72
C GLY A 239 15.77 -9.26 -16.28
N CYS A 240 15.93 -9.68 -15.02
CA CYS A 240 15.16 -10.77 -14.46
C CYS A 240 13.70 -10.36 -14.25
N SER A 241 12.76 -11.29 -14.39
CA SER A 241 11.36 -11.07 -14.02
C SER A 241 11.12 -11.56 -12.59
N ALA A 242 10.38 -10.79 -11.79
CA ALA A 242 10.13 -11.10 -10.38
C ALA A 242 8.63 -11.08 -10.06
N ASP A 243 8.16 -12.16 -9.43
CA ASP A 243 6.91 -12.18 -8.66
C ASP A 243 7.24 -11.83 -7.21
N ILE A 244 6.70 -10.72 -6.69
CA ILE A 244 7.07 -10.18 -5.37
C ILE A 244 5.92 -10.35 -4.37
N TYR A 245 6.24 -10.84 -3.18
CA TYR A 245 5.37 -10.99 -2.02
C TYR A 245 6.01 -10.24 -0.85
N VAL A 246 5.27 -9.33 -0.20
CA VAL A 246 5.79 -8.52 0.91
C VAL A 246 4.93 -8.72 2.13
N GLY A 247 5.53 -9.17 3.23
CA GLY A 247 4.80 -9.50 4.45
C GLY A 247 5.72 -10.19 5.45
N ASN A 248 5.24 -10.40 6.67
CA ASN A 248 5.93 -11.19 7.70
C ASN A 248 7.46 -10.92 7.81
N ASN A 249 7.84 -9.64 7.86
CA ASN A 249 9.24 -9.19 8.02
C ASN A 249 10.20 -9.56 6.86
N GLU A 250 9.69 -9.78 5.65
CA GLU A 250 10.50 -10.00 4.45
C GLU A 250 9.86 -9.46 3.16
N ILE A 251 10.71 -9.36 2.12
CA ILE A 251 10.29 -9.36 0.73
C ILE A 251 10.68 -10.74 0.18
N ASN A 252 9.71 -11.57 -0.17
CA ASN A 252 9.93 -12.84 -0.85
C ASN A 252 9.69 -12.66 -2.35
N CYS A 253 10.57 -13.22 -3.17
CA CYS A 253 10.47 -13.12 -4.62
C CYS A 253 10.71 -14.47 -5.30
N TYR A 254 9.87 -14.82 -6.28
CA TYR A 254 10.24 -15.79 -7.31
C TYR A 254 10.83 -15.04 -8.50
N ILE A 255 12.13 -15.21 -8.72
CA ILE A 255 12.87 -14.52 -9.76
C ILE A 255 13.16 -15.50 -10.90
N LYS A 256 12.64 -15.18 -12.08
CA LYS A 256 12.88 -15.88 -13.33
C LYS A 256 14.05 -15.25 -14.07
N LEU A 257 15.14 -16.01 -14.15
CA LEU A 257 16.36 -15.64 -14.87
C LEU A 257 16.12 -15.61 -16.39
N PRO A 258 16.91 -14.85 -17.17
CA PRO A 258 16.96 -14.91 -18.63
C PRO A 258 17.17 -16.33 -19.19
N THR A 259 17.81 -17.21 -18.41
CA THR A 259 17.99 -18.64 -18.72
C THR A 259 16.72 -19.48 -18.52
N ASN A 260 15.59 -18.85 -18.23
CA ASN A 260 14.27 -19.46 -17.97
C ASN A 260 14.21 -20.33 -16.69
N GLN A 261 15.23 -20.27 -15.84
CA GLN A 261 15.23 -20.88 -14.50
C GLN A 261 14.55 -19.93 -13.50
N THR A 262 13.70 -20.46 -12.64
CA THR A 262 13.06 -19.69 -11.55
C THR A 262 13.72 -20.05 -10.22
N ARG A 263 14.05 -19.06 -9.41
CA ARG A 263 14.64 -19.23 -8.07
C ARG A 263 13.88 -18.38 -7.05
N GLU A 264 13.72 -18.92 -5.85
CA GLU A 264 13.13 -18.20 -4.73
C GLU A 264 14.21 -17.43 -3.96
N PHE A 265 13.93 -16.19 -3.60
CA PHE A 265 14.78 -15.33 -2.79
C PHE A 265 13.96 -14.69 -1.67
N SER A 266 14.53 -14.61 -0.47
CA SER A 266 13.94 -13.92 0.68
C SER A 266 14.89 -12.84 1.20
N PHE A 267 14.42 -11.60 1.15
CA PHE A 267 15.11 -10.42 1.66
C PHE A 267 14.52 -10.02 3.00
N LYS A 268 15.22 -10.32 4.09
CA LYS A 268 14.76 -10.00 5.45
C LYS A 268 14.84 -8.49 5.70
N ILE A 269 13.76 -7.90 6.24
CA ILE A 269 13.68 -6.45 6.44
C ILE A 269 14.75 -5.93 7.40
N ASN A 270 15.18 -6.72 8.38
CA ASN A 270 16.25 -6.36 9.32
C ASN A 270 17.66 -6.26 8.68
N ARG A 271 17.82 -6.69 7.42
CA ARG A 271 19.05 -6.55 6.62
C ARG A 271 18.98 -5.42 5.59
N LEU A 272 17.84 -4.70 5.54
CA LEU A 272 17.69 -3.48 4.74
C LEU A 272 18.23 -2.28 5.51
N ARG A 273 19.03 -1.43 4.86
CA ARG A 273 19.45 -0.15 5.45
C ARG A 273 18.49 0.97 5.12
N CYS A 274 18.15 1.10 3.85
CA CYS A 274 17.24 2.12 3.35
C CYS A 274 16.66 1.70 1.99
N TRP A 275 15.63 2.41 1.55
CA TRP A 275 15.08 2.29 0.20
C TRP A 275 14.68 3.67 -0.32
N GLN A 276 14.56 3.75 -1.64
CA GLN A 276 14.12 4.95 -2.34
C GLN A 276 13.19 4.55 -3.48
N VAL A 277 12.14 5.35 -3.68
CA VAL A 277 11.30 5.29 -4.87
C VAL A 277 11.73 6.42 -5.80
N THR A 278 11.94 6.10 -7.08
CA THR A 278 12.32 7.07 -8.11
C THR A 278 11.35 6.99 -9.28
N PHE A 279 11.02 8.14 -9.86
CA PHE A 279 10.31 8.23 -11.12
C PHE A 279 11.30 8.29 -12.28
N LEU A 280 11.23 7.34 -13.21
CA LEU A 280 12.18 7.25 -14.33
C LEU A 280 11.71 8.00 -15.59
N GLY A 281 10.54 8.66 -15.55
CA GLY A 281 9.95 9.32 -16.71
C GLY A 281 9.12 8.38 -17.58
N ALA A 282 8.32 8.96 -18.48
CA ALA A 282 7.80 8.24 -19.64
C ALA A 282 8.93 8.11 -20.67
N GLY A 283 9.13 6.92 -21.24
CA GLY A 283 10.02 6.75 -22.38
C GLY A 283 9.61 7.69 -23.53
N LYS A 284 10.55 8.04 -24.40
CA LYS A 284 10.33 9.01 -25.51
C LYS A 284 9.18 8.63 -26.47
N ASP A 285 8.64 7.42 -26.38
CA ASP A 285 7.64 6.86 -27.28
C ASP A 285 6.29 6.57 -26.61
N GLY A 286 5.89 7.35 -25.58
CA GLY A 286 4.57 7.21 -24.96
C GLY A 286 4.39 5.95 -24.13
N GLU A 287 5.49 5.32 -23.70
CA GLU A 287 5.47 4.23 -22.74
C GLU A 287 4.96 4.70 -21.37
N GLU A 288 4.24 3.81 -20.69
CA GLU A 288 3.71 4.07 -19.35
C GLU A 288 4.81 4.46 -18.37
N GLU A 289 4.45 5.36 -17.45
CA GLU A 289 5.32 5.85 -16.39
C GLU A 289 6.03 4.69 -15.66
N THR A 290 7.36 4.67 -15.72
CA THR A 290 8.16 3.65 -15.04
C THR A 290 8.62 4.17 -13.69
N LEU A 291 8.23 3.45 -12.63
CA LEU A 291 8.70 3.67 -11.28
C LEU A 291 9.73 2.59 -10.93
N GLU A 292 10.72 2.95 -10.12
CA GLU A 292 11.61 1.99 -9.49
C GLU A 292 11.54 2.12 -7.97
N LEU A 293 11.69 0.99 -7.28
CA LEU A 293 12.08 0.95 -5.88
C LEU A 293 13.43 0.28 -5.78
N ARG A 294 14.41 1.02 -5.25
CA ARG A 294 15.74 0.49 -4.94
C ARG A 294 15.95 0.41 -3.45
N PHE A 295 16.61 -0.64 -2.99
CA PHE A 295 16.92 -0.82 -1.57
C PHE A 295 18.34 -1.33 -1.37
N GLU A 296 18.98 -0.88 -0.29
CA GLU A 296 20.32 -1.31 0.07
C GLU A 296 20.21 -2.51 1.03
N TYR A 297 20.69 -3.67 0.59
CA TYR A 297 20.58 -4.94 1.32
C TYR A 297 21.97 -5.48 1.68
N ARG A 298 22.10 -5.97 2.91
CA ARG A 298 23.33 -6.65 3.36
C ARG A 298 23.28 -8.11 2.96
N ASP A 299 24.04 -8.52 1.95
CA ASP A 299 24.23 -9.92 1.54
C ASP A 299 25.66 -10.37 1.82
N SER A 300 25.83 -11.47 2.57
CA SER A 300 27.14 -12.07 2.86
C SER A 300 28.23 -11.03 3.24
N ASP A 301 27.89 -10.14 4.18
CA ASP A 301 28.67 -9.01 4.68
C ASP A 301 28.99 -7.86 3.70
N LYS A 302 28.44 -7.89 2.49
CA LYS A 302 28.52 -6.78 1.53
C LYS A 302 27.18 -6.06 1.41
N TRP A 303 27.24 -4.73 1.32
CA TRP A 303 26.09 -3.91 0.98
C TRP A 303 25.97 -3.81 -0.53
N GLN A 304 24.79 -4.11 -1.07
CA GLN A 304 24.48 -3.95 -2.48
C GLN A 304 23.11 -3.31 -2.65
N TRP A 305 22.96 -2.55 -3.73
CA TRP A 305 21.66 -2.05 -4.16
C TRP A 305 20.97 -3.11 -5.01
N ILE A 306 19.68 -3.29 -4.75
CA ILE A 306 18.79 -4.12 -5.55
C ILE A 306 17.64 -3.22 -6.00
N VAL A 307 17.26 -3.32 -7.26
CA VAL A 307 16.26 -2.48 -7.92
C VAL A 307 15.11 -3.33 -8.45
N PHE A 308 13.89 -2.92 -8.12
CA PHE A 308 12.66 -3.40 -8.70
C PHE A 308 12.02 -2.31 -9.56
N TYR A 309 11.85 -2.57 -10.85
CA TYR A 309 11.16 -1.71 -11.81
C TYR A 309 9.69 -2.10 -11.84
N THR A 310 8.85 -1.40 -11.07
CA THR A 310 7.44 -1.74 -10.85
C THR A 310 6.58 -0.50 -10.71
N LYS A 311 5.40 -0.50 -11.33
CA LYS A 311 4.38 0.54 -11.14
C LYS A 311 3.86 0.62 -9.71
N GLN A 312 4.06 -0.43 -8.91
CA GLN A 312 3.65 -0.52 -7.51
C GLN A 312 4.78 -0.15 -6.53
N ALA A 313 5.79 0.61 -6.95
CA ALA A 313 6.91 1.02 -6.09
C ALA A 313 6.45 1.74 -4.81
N PHE A 314 5.42 2.60 -4.90
CA PHE A 314 4.84 3.26 -3.73
C PHE A 314 4.08 2.30 -2.81
N LEU A 315 3.43 1.27 -3.35
CA LEU A 315 2.79 0.23 -2.55
C LEU A 315 3.85 -0.55 -1.78
N LEU A 316 4.89 -1.04 -2.46
CA LEU A 316 6.01 -1.74 -1.82
C LEU A 316 6.66 -0.88 -0.72
N SER A 317 6.95 0.40 -1.01
CA SER A 317 7.44 1.35 -0.01
C SER A 317 6.51 1.47 1.20
N SER A 318 5.19 1.53 0.96
CA SER A 318 4.18 1.58 2.03
C SER A 318 4.17 0.29 2.86
N CYS A 319 4.37 -0.87 2.22
CA CYS A 319 4.48 -2.15 2.93
C CYS A 319 5.72 -2.19 3.83
N LEU A 320 6.88 -1.76 3.33
CA LEU A 320 8.12 -1.68 4.13
C LEU A 320 7.96 -0.77 5.34
N LYS A 321 7.37 0.42 5.16
CA LYS A 321 7.05 1.34 6.26
C LYS A 321 6.13 0.68 7.28
N LYS A 322 5.12 -0.06 6.83
CA LYS A 322 4.16 -0.72 7.72
C LYS A 322 4.81 -1.82 8.54
N ILE A 323 5.64 -2.67 7.93
CA ILE A 323 6.41 -3.71 8.64
C ILE A 323 7.27 -3.09 9.74
N ILE A 324 8.05 -2.05 9.41
CA ILE A 324 8.93 -1.37 10.37
C ILE A 324 8.12 -0.75 11.51
N SER A 325 7.02 -0.08 11.20
CA SER A 325 6.13 0.49 12.21
C SER A 325 5.57 -0.56 13.16
N GLU A 326 5.14 -1.72 12.66
CA GLU A 326 4.66 -2.83 13.50
C GLU A 326 5.76 -3.40 14.40
N GLN A 327 6.98 -3.57 13.87
CA GLN A 327 8.13 -4.02 14.66
C GLN A 327 8.45 -3.04 15.81
N MET A 328 8.45 -1.74 15.53
CA MET A 328 8.70 -0.72 16.55
C MET A 328 7.62 -0.71 17.64
N MET A 329 6.35 -0.91 17.25
CA MET A 329 5.23 -0.99 18.18
C MET A 329 5.31 -2.22 19.08
N LYS A 330 5.72 -3.37 18.54
CA LYS A 330 5.96 -4.61 19.31
C LYS A 330 7.07 -4.43 20.34
N ALA A 331 8.24 -3.97 19.89
CA ALA A 331 9.39 -3.72 20.78
C ALA A 331 9.05 -2.72 21.91
N SER A 332 8.23 -1.71 21.62
CA SER A 332 7.78 -0.73 22.62
C SER A 332 6.80 -1.30 23.65
N LYS A 333 6.05 -2.35 23.31
CA LYS A 333 5.16 -3.05 24.26
C LYS A 333 5.96 -3.99 25.16
N GLU A 334 6.84 -4.80 24.57
CA GLU A 334 7.72 -5.73 25.31
C GLU A 334 8.62 -4.99 26.31
N GLY A 335 9.19 -3.85 25.93
CA GLY A 335 10.01 -3.03 26.83
C GLY A 335 9.24 -2.27 27.92
N LYS A 336 7.91 -2.27 27.91
CA LYS A 336 7.06 -1.75 28.99
C LYS A 336 6.58 -2.84 29.95
N GLU A 337 6.68 -4.10 29.54
CA GLU A 337 6.30 -5.28 30.33
C GLU A 337 7.49 -5.89 31.09
N MET A 338 8.71 -5.43 30.81
CA MET A 338 9.93 -5.64 31.60
C MET A 338 10.18 -4.48 32.56
#